data_AF-A0A5J4TSR1-F1
#
_entry.id   AF-A0A5J4TSR1-F1
#
_cell.length_a   1.000
_cell.length_b   1.000
_cell.length_c   1.000
_cell.angle_alpha   90.00
_cell.angle_beta   90.00
_cell.angle_gamma   90.00
#
_symmetry.space_group_name_H-M   'P 1'
#
loop_
_entity.id
_entity.type
_entity.pdbx_description
1 polymer ?
#
loop_
_entity_poly.entity_id
_entity_poly.type
_entity_poly.pdbx_seq_one_letter_code
_entity_poly.pdbx_strand_id
1 'polypeptide(L)'
;YMGSTTQAKQTVVSHQDYDFDLRFIVILSFIPPNNTLKQFVEKFGTKGIKLTKGIFPHGSFNYDNYKLVLSQSEAFTKEDFYDKLNNKNISDEDYEQYVNDFTSFQDRLEYLKHYNIRDVTCMINPINQLIQITWEEKVDMLGCISLAQIASQIKYKYCYDKFDINANYNIVNGFEQFEVTQYWWNNKVRGYINQDKYAKKDTTNNVTEDDFEWIRDKVASETCHLCHNKFTKENKPTLDRIDNSIGHTKSNSQLACQICNTVKADKDNDISKLKIQLMKYAIHEHLPMTINNECVYNMLKECMQGGLSNVYHQCNLKGITSINKHRYNHVTKTITSYDNQHVVTHILDLDFNSLYSSVFSCIFNKNNPYTNNRIYQAGGVTSYFKCSSNRSKQKARDIIMSSDRFTDKGQLFYVKIKGHIDEIHINSHINLAPIRRKLTYNNSVEQIGEFMYNKMKSQGLTVDKLTTKLTALLSTHNQFMCFTSYILWFLIDYCILIIDDIDSIALFDKHL
;
A
#
# COMPACT_ATOMS: atom_id res chain seq x y z
N TYR A 1 1.96 -21.93 13.74
CA TYR A 1 0.98 -21.03 14.38
C TYR A 1 0.57 -19.97 13.36
N MET A 2 -0.73 -19.83 13.11
CA MET A 2 -1.32 -18.71 12.37
C MET A 2 -1.80 -17.66 13.39
N GLY A 3 -1.70 -16.36 13.07
CA GLY A 3 -2.39 -15.32 13.87
C GLY A 3 -1.54 -14.25 14.56
N SER A 4 -0.21 -14.21 14.42
CA SER A 4 0.58 -13.02 14.80
C SER A 4 0.75 -12.02 13.64
N THR A 5 1.09 -10.77 13.95
CA THR A 5 1.37 -9.70 12.98
C THR A 5 2.53 -10.00 12.01
N THR A 6 3.35 -11.00 12.32
CA THR A 6 4.47 -11.50 11.50
C THR A 6 4.22 -12.89 10.89
N GLN A 7 3.04 -13.47 11.09
CA GLN A 7 2.69 -14.83 10.64
C GLN A 7 1.69 -14.84 9.48
N ALA A 8 1.53 -16.02 8.86
CA ALA A 8 0.61 -16.24 7.75
C ALA A 8 -0.84 -15.85 8.13
N LYS A 9 -1.43 -14.95 7.33
CA LYS A 9 -2.82 -14.45 7.48
C LYS A 9 -3.86 -15.43 6.94
N GLN A 10 -3.42 -16.35 6.09
CA GLN A 10 -4.22 -17.36 5.42
C GLN A 10 -3.34 -18.59 5.16
N THR A 11 -3.93 -19.78 5.19
CA THR A 11 -3.32 -21.03 4.70
C THR A 11 -4.27 -21.68 3.71
N VAL A 12 -3.75 -22.12 2.57
CA VAL A 12 -4.50 -22.89 1.57
C VAL A 12 -3.94 -24.30 1.57
N VAL A 13 -4.81 -25.29 1.72
CA VAL A 13 -4.48 -26.70 1.65
C VAL A 13 -5.19 -27.27 0.44
N SER A 14 -4.42 -27.62 -0.58
CA SER A 14 -4.93 -28.25 -1.80
C SER A 14 -4.92 -29.76 -1.66
N HIS A 15 -5.99 -30.41 -2.10
CA HIS A 15 -6.01 -31.86 -2.19
C HIS A 15 -5.13 -32.32 -3.37
N GLN A 16 -4.34 -33.39 -3.21
CA GLN A 16 -3.43 -33.84 -4.27
C GLN A 16 -4.18 -34.48 -5.45
N ASP A 17 -5.21 -35.26 -5.15
CA ASP A 17 -5.95 -36.05 -6.14
C ASP A 17 -7.24 -35.40 -6.65
N TYR A 18 -7.69 -34.30 -6.03
CA TYR A 18 -8.97 -33.65 -6.36
C TYR A 18 -8.77 -32.15 -6.50
N ASP A 19 -9.46 -31.54 -7.45
CA ASP A 19 -9.40 -30.10 -7.73
C ASP A 19 -10.27 -29.30 -6.75
N PHE A 20 -9.89 -29.32 -5.47
CA PHE A 20 -10.46 -28.44 -4.45
C PHE A 20 -9.43 -28.01 -3.40
N ASP A 21 -9.68 -26.81 -2.86
CA ASP A 21 -8.84 -26.16 -1.85
C ASP A 21 -9.63 -25.92 -0.56
N LEU A 22 -8.98 -26.15 0.59
CA LEU A 22 -9.43 -25.67 1.88
C LEU A 22 -8.65 -24.41 2.27
N ARG A 23 -9.39 -23.30 2.46
CA ARG A 23 -8.81 -22.01 2.82
C ARG A 23 -9.10 -21.68 4.28
N PHE A 24 -8.05 -21.62 5.10
CA PHE A 24 -8.12 -21.19 6.49
C PHE A 24 -7.74 -19.72 6.58
N ILE A 25 -8.65 -18.89 7.09
CA ILE A 25 -8.52 -17.43 7.13
C ILE A 25 -8.49 -16.95 8.58
N VAL A 26 -7.52 -16.11 8.94
CA VAL A 26 -7.43 -15.52 10.27
C VAL A 26 -8.32 -14.27 10.35
N ILE A 27 -9.42 -14.36 11.10
CA ILE A 27 -10.38 -13.25 11.23
C ILE A 27 -9.77 -11.96 11.81
N LEU A 28 -8.74 -12.08 12.66
CA LEU A 28 -8.02 -10.92 13.20
C LEU A 28 -7.39 -10.05 12.10
N SER A 29 -7.13 -10.59 10.91
CA SER A 29 -6.61 -9.83 9.75
C SER A 29 -7.63 -8.82 9.20
N PHE A 30 -8.90 -8.94 9.60
CA PHE A 30 -10.02 -8.10 9.18
C PHE A 30 -10.46 -7.13 10.27
N ILE A 31 -9.79 -7.14 11.42
CA ILE A 31 -10.08 -6.28 12.56
C ILE A 31 -8.97 -5.21 12.64
N PRO A 32 -9.31 -3.93 12.87
CA PRO A 32 -8.31 -2.87 13.00
C PRO A 32 -7.29 -3.17 14.11
N PRO A 33 -6.01 -2.79 13.92
CA PRO A 33 -5.01 -2.90 14.98
C PRO A 33 -5.46 -2.08 16.20
N ASN A 34 -5.33 -2.67 17.39
CA ASN A 34 -5.82 -2.18 18.69
C ASN A 34 -7.30 -2.42 19.01
N ASN A 35 -8.07 -3.04 18.11
CA ASN A 35 -9.41 -3.51 18.45
C ASN A 35 -9.37 -4.95 18.97
N THR A 36 -10.16 -5.21 20.01
CA THR A 36 -10.36 -6.55 20.56
C THR A 36 -11.48 -7.29 19.82
N LEU A 37 -11.48 -8.63 19.88
CA LEU A 37 -12.60 -9.45 19.40
C LEU A 37 -13.93 -9.04 20.06
N LYS A 38 -13.91 -8.68 21.34
CA LYS A 38 -15.08 -8.16 22.06
C LYS A 38 -15.65 -6.91 21.39
N GLN A 39 -14.82 -5.92 21.11
CA GLN A 39 -15.24 -4.69 20.41
C GLN A 39 -15.75 -4.98 19.00
N PHE A 40 -15.17 -5.96 18.31
CA PHE A 40 -15.65 -6.40 17.00
C PHE A 40 -17.06 -6.99 17.09
N VAL A 41 -17.32 -7.91 18.03
CA VAL A 41 -18.65 -8.49 18.22
C VAL A 41 -19.66 -7.47 18.75
N GLU A 42 -19.28 -6.55 19.62
CA GLU A 42 -20.19 -5.49 20.07
C GLU A 42 -20.62 -4.56 18.92
N LYS A 43 -19.73 -4.32 17.95
CA LYS A 43 -19.97 -3.40 16.84
C LYS A 43 -20.72 -4.04 15.66
N PHE A 44 -20.39 -5.28 15.34
CA PHE A 44 -20.94 -6.03 14.18
C PHE A 44 -21.85 -7.19 14.60
N GLY A 45 -22.10 -7.38 15.89
CA GLY A 45 -23.00 -8.41 16.40
C GLY A 45 -24.46 -7.98 16.36
N THR A 46 -25.32 -8.90 16.78
CA THR A 46 -26.75 -8.63 16.96
C THR A 46 -26.95 -7.76 18.22
N LYS A 47 -27.73 -6.67 18.11
CA LYS A 47 -28.09 -5.83 19.27
C LYS A 47 -28.64 -6.70 20.41
N GLY A 48 -28.01 -6.64 21.58
CA GLY A 48 -28.41 -7.38 22.78
C GLY A 48 -27.57 -8.63 23.07
N ILE A 49 -26.78 -9.14 22.12
CA ILE A 49 -25.83 -10.23 22.38
C ILE A 49 -24.55 -9.63 22.96
N LYS A 50 -24.34 -9.77 24.27
CA LYS A 50 -23.07 -9.44 24.92
C LYS A 50 -22.12 -10.63 24.80
N LEU A 51 -20.91 -10.38 24.32
CA LEU A 51 -19.83 -11.37 24.37
C LEU A 51 -19.38 -11.52 25.83
N THR A 52 -20.00 -12.46 26.53
CA THR A 52 -19.51 -12.98 27.80
C THR A 52 -18.56 -14.11 27.43
N LYS A 53 -17.27 -13.77 27.36
CA LYS A 53 -16.19 -14.72 27.09
C LYS A 53 -16.29 -15.82 28.15
N GLY A 54 -16.43 -17.07 27.71
CA GLY A 54 -16.32 -18.20 28.63
C GLY A 54 -14.92 -18.25 29.25
N ILE A 55 -14.76 -19.02 30.32
CA ILE A 55 -13.47 -19.18 31.00
C ILE A 55 -13.02 -20.63 30.77
N PHE A 56 -11.86 -20.82 30.14
CA PHE A 56 -11.35 -22.16 29.86
C PHE A 56 -9.82 -22.24 30.02
N PRO A 57 -9.27 -23.31 30.64
CA PRO A 57 -7.83 -23.45 30.85
C PRO A 57 -7.15 -24.06 29.62
N HIS A 58 -6.68 -23.21 28.70
CA HIS A 58 -6.09 -23.64 27.41
C HIS A 58 -4.80 -24.47 27.52
N GLY A 59 -4.11 -24.46 28.67
CA GLY A 59 -2.85 -25.16 28.90
C GLY A 59 -2.94 -26.46 29.71
N SER A 60 -4.16 -26.88 30.08
CA SER A 60 -4.41 -27.97 31.03
C SER A 60 -4.22 -29.38 30.45
N PHE A 61 -4.26 -29.54 29.13
CA PHE A 61 -4.06 -30.82 28.45
C PHE A 61 -3.38 -30.65 27.09
N ASN A 62 -2.95 -31.77 26.52
CA ASN A 62 -2.30 -31.86 25.22
C ASN A 62 -2.79 -33.11 24.45
N TYR A 63 -2.18 -33.37 23.30
CA TYR A 63 -2.54 -34.49 22.42
C TYR A 63 -2.46 -35.87 23.11
N ASP A 64 -1.54 -36.05 24.06
CA ASP A 64 -1.28 -37.35 24.68
C ASP A 64 -2.26 -37.65 25.82
N ASN A 65 -2.75 -36.61 26.53
CA ASN A 65 -3.54 -36.79 27.74
C ASN A 65 -4.99 -36.27 27.65
N TYR A 66 -5.43 -35.67 26.54
CA TYR A 66 -6.75 -35.02 26.45
C TYR A 66 -7.91 -35.92 26.85
N LYS A 67 -7.90 -37.21 26.47
CA LYS A 67 -8.99 -38.14 26.81
C LYS A 67 -9.13 -38.34 28.32
N LEU A 68 -7.99 -38.49 29.01
CA LEU A 68 -7.96 -38.66 30.45
C LEU A 68 -8.44 -37.39 31.15
N VAL A 69 -7.88 -36.23 30.79
CA VAL A 69 -8.21 -34.95 31.44
C VAL A 69 -9.67 -34.54 31.18
N LEU A 70 -10.18 -34.71 29.96
CA LEU A 70 -11.52 -34.26 29.59
C LEU A 70 -12.65 -35.20 30.06
N SER A 71 -12.34 -36.44 30.44
CA SER A 71 -13.33 -37.39 30.99
C SER A 71 -13.58 -37.24 32.49
N GLN A 72 -12.83 -36.36 33.17
CA GLN A 72 -13.02 -36.10 34.58
C GLN A 72 -14.30 -35.26 34.82
N SER A 73 -15.07 -35.67 35.83
CA SER A 73 -16.28 -34.97 36.27
C SER A 73 -16.00 -33.86 37.29
N GLU A 74 -14.78 -33.78 37.81
CA GLU A 74 -14.35 -32.69 38.70
C GLU A 74 -13.99 -31.44 37.89
N ALA A 75 -14.19 -30.25 38.46
CA ALA A 75 -13.78 -29.01 37.82
C ALA A 75 -12.24 -28.95 37.67
N PHE A 76 -11.75 -28.18 36.70
CA PHE A 76 -10.34 -27.75 36.68
C PHE A 76 -10.01 -26.97 37.94
N THR A 77 -8.79 -27.16 38.47
CA THR A 77 -8.32 -26.38 39.61
C THR A 77 -7.83 -25.01 39.14
N LYS A 78 -7.61 -24.08 40.07
CA LYS A 78 -7.11 -22.74 39.73
C LYS A 78 -5.72 -22.80 39.10
N GLU A 79 -4.91 -23.79 39.44
CA GLU A 79 -3.57 -23.99 38.89
C GLU A 79 -3.60 -24.38 37.42
N ASP A 80 -4.67 -25.06 36.96
CA ASP A 80 -4.83 -25.46 35.56
C ASP A 80 -4.97 -24.25 34.61
N PHE A 81 -5.36 -23.09 35.14
CA PHE A 81 -5.48 -21.83 34.39
C PHE A 81 -4.16 -21.06 34.28
N TYR A 82 -3.05 -21.59 34.80
CA TYR A 82 -1.78 -20.91 34.76
C TYR A 82 -1.25 -20.74 33.33
N ASP A 83 -1.18 -19.50 32.87
CA ASP A 83 -0.61 -19.13 31.58
C ASP A 83 0.91 -19.01 31.70
N LYS A 84 1.61 -20.07 31.28
CA LYS A 84 3.08 -20.11 31.23
C LYS A 84 3.69 -19.05 30.30
N LEU A 85 2.98 -18.59 29.28
CA LEU A 85 3.49 -17.60 28.33
C LEU A 85 3.47 -16.20 28.93
N ASN A 86 2.40 -15.86 29.64
CA ASN A 86 2.21 -14.55 30.24
C ASN A 86 2.62 -14.49 31.72
N ASN A 87 3.01 -15.63 32.31
CA ASN A 87 3.36 -15.79 33.71
C ASN A 87 2.28 -15.23 34.65
N LYS A 88 1.02 -15.54 34.33
CA LYS A 88 -0.18 -15.06 35.03
C LYS A 88 -1.16 -16.20 35.25
N ASN A 89 -1.88 -16.13 36.37
CA ASN A 89 -3.02 -17.00 36.62
C ASN A 89 -4.32 -16.20 36.50
N ILE A 90 -5.45 -16.91 36.44
CA ILE A 90 -6.79 -16.36 36.49
C ILE A 90 -7.06 -15.63 37.82
N SER A 91 -7.95 -14.62 37.81
CA SER A 91 -8.41 -13.95 39.03
C SER A 91 -9.29 -14.89 39.88
N ASP A 92 -9.44 -14.60 41.16
CA ASP A 92 -10.37 -15.34 42.02
C ASP A 92 -11.82 -15.21 41.53
N GLU A 93 -12.22 -14.00 41.13
CA GLU A 93 -13.56 -13.69 40.62
C GLU A 93 -13.90 -14.49 39.35
N ASP A 94 -12.98 -14.56 38.38
CA ASP A 94 -13.20 -15.33 37.15
C ASP A 94 -13.17 -16.83 37.44
N TYR A 95 -12.33 -17.30 38.39
CA TYR A 95 -12.31 -18.71 38.77
C TYR A 95 -13.61 -19.15 39.45
N GLU A 96 -14.16 -18.34 40.35
CA GLU A 96 -15.46 -18.59 40.98
C GLU A 96 -16.58 -18.64 39.92
N GLN A 97 -16.56 -17.74 38.93
CA GLN A 97 -17.50 -17.78 37.82
C GLN A 97 -17.40 -19.09 37.02
N TYR A 98 -16.18 -19.55 36.73
CA TYR A 98 -15.96 -20.82 36.04
C TYR A 98 -16.51 -22.01 36.84
N VAL A 99 -16.22 -22.08 38.14
CA VAL A 99 -16.70 -23.18 39.00
C VAL A 99 -18.23 -23.21 39.04
N ASN A 100 -18.87 -22.05 39.17
CA ASN A 100 -20.32 -21.93 39.15
C ASN A 100 -20.90 -22.38 37.80
N ASP A 101 -20.31 -21.94 36.69
CA ASP A 101 -20.75 -22.36 35.34
C ASP A 101 -20.60 -23.88 35.15
N PHE A 102 -19.49 -24.47 35.62
CA PHE A 102 -19.17 -25.89 35.47
C PHE A 102 -20.20 -26.82 36.14
N THR A 103 -20.88 -26.39 37.20
CA THR A 103 -21.90 -27.20 37.91
C THR A 103 -23.05 -27.67 37.00
N SER A 104 -23.25 -27.01 35.86
CA SER A 104 -24.29 -27.36 34.88
C SER A 104 -23.87 -28.45 33.90
N PHE A 105 -22.67 -29.01 34.02
CA PHE A 105 -22.09 -29.96 33.07
C PHE A 105 -21.63 -31.24 33.76
N GLN A 106 -21.74 -32.38 33.08
CA GLN A 106 -21.37 -33.68 33.65
C GLN A 106 -19.85 -33.86 33.78
N ASP A 107 -19.12 -33.39 32.78
CA ASP A 107 -17.68 -33.54 32.68
C ASP A 107 -17.03 -32.35 31.95
N ARG A 108 -15.70 -32.35 31.96
CA ARG A 108 -14.89 -31.32 31.29
C ARG A 108 -15.05 -31.31 29.77
N LEU A 109 -15.41 -32.44 29.15
CA LEU A 109 -15.65 -32.52 27.71
C LEU A 109 -16.95 -31.80 27.32
N GLU A 110 -18.02 -31.97 28.07
CA GLU A 110 -19.27 -31.23 27.87
C GLU A 110 -19.06 -29.72 28.07
N TYR A 111 -18.32 -29.34 29.11
CA TYR A 111 -17.96 -27.94 29.32
C TYR A 111 -17.15 -27.37 28.14
N LEU A 112 -16.14 -28.10 27.65
CA LEU A 112 -15.35 -27.70 26.48
C LEU A 112 -16.22 -27.54 25.23
N LYS A 113 -17.17 -28.47 24.99
CA LYS A 113 -18.12 -28.35 23.87
C LYS A 113 -18.97 -27.10 23.99
N HIS A 114 -19.53 -26.84 25.17
CA HIS A 114 -20.32 -25.63 25.43
C HIS A 114 -19.50 -24.36 25.21
N TYR A 115 -18.29 -24.31 25.78
CA TYR A 115 -17.35 -23.21 25.64
C TYR A 115 -17.04 -22.94 24.15
N ASN A 116 -16.65 -23.96 23.39
CA ASN A 116 -16.31 -23.83 21.98
C ASN A 116 -17.53 -23.37 21.14
N ILE A 117 -18.72 -23.94 21.38
CA ILE A 117 -19.94 -23.52 20.69
C ILE A 117 -20.24 -22.05 20.96
N ARG A 118 -20.13 -21.60 22.22
CA ARG A 118 -20.38 -20.21 22.59
C ARG A 118 -19.36 -19.25 21.97
N ASP A 119 -18.08 -19.61 21.99
CA ASP A 119 -17.00 -18.78 21.43
C ASP A 119 -17.10 -18.66 19.90
N VAL A 120 -17.50 -19.74 19.21
CA VAL A 120 -17.72 -19.72 17.75
C VAL A 120 -19.02 -19.01 17.38
N THR A 121 -20.13 -19.31 18.05
CA THR A 121 -21.46 -18.79 17.68
C THR A 121 -21.52 -17.27 17.73
N CYS A 122 -20.85 -16.65 18.71
CA CYS A 122 -20.83 -15.19 18.81
C CYS A 122 -20.06 -14.50 17.67
N MET A 123 -19.21 -15.24 16.94
CA MET A 123 -18.44 -14.72 15.81
C MET A 123 -19.17 -14.83 14.47
N ILE A 124 -20.14 -15.76 14.32
CA ILE A 124 -20.83 -16.02 13.05
C ILE A 124 -21.54 -14.77 12.52
N ASN A 125 -22.37 -14.12 13.35
CA ASN A 125 -23.13 -12.94 12.94
C ASN A 125 -22.23 -11.75 12.56
N PRO A 126 -21.22 -11.37 13.38
CA PRO A 126 -20.23 -10.36 13.00
C PRO A 126 -19.51 -10.63 11.69
N ILE A 127 -19.09 -11.88 11.44
CA ILE A 127 -18.43 -12.25 10.19
C ILE A 127 -19.40 -12.12 9.02
N ASN A 128 -20.63 -12.62 9.15
CA ASN A 128 -21.66 -12.50 8.12
C ASN A 128 -22.00 -11.04 7.81
N GLN A 129 -22.08 -10.16 8.82
CA GLN A 129 -22.28 -8.73 8.60
C GLN A 129 -21.11 -8.11 7.84
N LEU A 130 -19.87 -8.47 8.17
CA LEU A 130 -18.70 -7.96 7.47
C LEU A 130 -18.65 -8.44 6.00
N ILE A 131 -18.99 -9.70 5.76
CA ILE A 131 -19.17 -10.25 4.40
C ILE A 131 -20.27 -9.47 3.67
N GLN A 132 -21.40 -9.19 4.31
CA GLN A 132 -22.49 -8.43 3.71
C GLN A 132 -22.09 -7.00 3.34
N ILE A 133 -21.45 -6.26 4.25
CA ILE A 133 -21.00 -4.87 4.02
C ILE A 133 -19.99 -4.81 2.87
N THR A 134 -19.08 -5.78 2.79
CA THR A 134 -18.12 -5.86 1.68
C THR A 134 -18.78 -6.28 0.37
N TRP A 135 -19.78 -7.15 0.44
CA TRP A 135 -20.57 -7.57 -0.71
C TRP A 135 -21.48 -6.46 -1.27
N GLU A 136 -22.00 -5.57 -0.44
CA GLU A 136 -22.67 -4.33 -0.87
C GLU A 136 -21.75 -3.48 -1.75
N GLU A 137 -20.45 -3.54 -1.46
CA GLU A 137 -19.41 -2.95 -2.28
C GLU A 137 -18.96 -3.83 -3.46
N LYS A 138 -19.59 -4.99 -3.70
CA LYS A 138 -19.22 -5.99 -4.72
C LYS A 138 -17.80 -6.53 -4.55
N VAL A 139 -17.31 -6.56 -3.31
CA VAL A 139 -15.99 -7.10 -2.95
C VAL A 139 -16.18 -8.39 -2.15
N ASP A 140 -15.55 -9.47 -2.62
CA ASP A 140 -15.52 -10.72 -1.87
C ASP A 140 -14.47 -10.62 -0.74
N MET A 141 -14.96 -10.49 0.49
CA MET A 141 -14.14 -10.50 1.70
C MET A 141 -13.30 -11.77 1.83
N LEU A 142 -13.84 -12.95 1.50
CA LEU A 142 -13.16 -14.24 1.67
C LEU A 142 -12.09 -14.47 0.59
N GLY A 143 -12.19 -13.74 -0.52
CA GLY A 143 -11.16 -13.58 -1.53
C GLY A 143 -9.99 -12.68 -1.09
N CYS A 144 -10.18 -11.91 -0.02
CA CYS A 144 -9.17 -10.99 0.51
C CYS A 144 -8.37 -11.59 1.67
N ILE A 145 -7.18 -11.03 1.92
CA ILE A 145 -6.25 -11.47 2.97
C ILE A 145 -6.33 -10.54 4.21
N SER A 146 -6.88 -9.33 4.07
CA SER A 146 -6.99 -8.36 5.16
C SER A 146 -7.96 -7.21 4.88
N LEU A 147 -8.31 -6.47 5.94
CA LEU A 147 -9.09 -5.24 5.84
C LEU A 147 -8.45 -4.19 4.90
N ALA A 148 -7.12 -4.09 4.90
CA ALA A 148 -6.41 -3.16 4.02
C ALA A 148 -6.56 -3.52 2.53
N GLN A 149 -6.62 -4.82 2.21
CA GLN A 149 -6.88 -5.28 0.85
C GLN A 149 -8.32 -4.98 0.42
N ILE A 150 -9.30 -5.20 1.31
CA ILE A 150 -10.70 -4.83 1.06
C ILE A 150 -10.79 -3.33 0.75
N ALA A 151 -10.23 -2.48 1.61
CA ALA A 151 -10.23 -1.03 1.41
C ALA A 151 -9.56 -0.64 0.07
N SER A 152 -8.47 -1.32 -0.29
CA SER A 152 -7.80 -1.12 -1.58
C SER A 152 -8.70 -1.51 -2.76
N GLN A 153 -9.37 -2.67 -2.72
CA GLN A 153 -10.27 -3.12 -3.77
C GLN A 153 -11.48 -2.20 -3.94
N ILE A 154 -12.10 -1.77 -2.82
CA ILE A 154 -13.20 -0.79 -2.83
C ILE A 154 -12.71 0.51 -3.46
N LYS A 155 -11.53 1.03 -3.06
CA LYS A 155 -10.95 2.23 -3.66
C LYS A 155 -10.78 2.06 -5.17
N TYR A 156 -10.18 0.98 -5.63
CA TYR A 156 -9.99 0.75 -7.06
C TYR A 156 -11.32 0.62 -7.79
N LYS A 157 -12.32 -0.08 -7.25
CA LYS A 157 -13.66 -0.13 -7.84
C LYS A 157 -14.19 1.28 -8.16
N TYR A 158 -14.08 2.23 -7.23
CA TYR A 158 -14.51 3.61 -7.46
C TYR A 158 -13.67 4.32 -8.54
N CYS A 159 -12.37 4.03 -8.66
CA CYS A 159 -11.55 4.60 -9.74
C CYS A 159 -11.93 4.09 -11.14
N TYR A 160 -12.53 2.89 -11.23
CA TYR A 160 -12.95 2.26 -12.48
C TYR A 160 -14.48 2.33 -12.69
N ASP A 161 -15.17 3.27 -12.04
CA ASP A 161 -16.63 3.43 -12.15
C ASP A 161 -17.12 3.69 -13.59
N LYS A 162 -16.33 4.41 -14.38
CA LYS A 162 -16.58 4.72 -15.79
C LYS A 162 -15.91 3.75 -16.77
N PHE A 163 -15.32 2.67 -16.27
CA PHE A 163 -14.68 1.68 -17.13
C PHE A 163 -15.71 0.92 -17.97
N ASP A 164 -15.57 1.03 -19.28
CA ASP A 164 -16.21 0.18 -20.28
C ASP A 164 -15.15 -0.66 -21.02
N ILE A 165 -15.33 -1.98 -21.05
CA ILE A 165 -14.44 -2.92 -21.73
C ILE A 165 -14.43 -2.75 -23.26
N ASN A 166 -15.50 -2.16 -23.83
CA ASN A 166 -15.63 -1.95 -25.28
C ASN A 166 -15.30 -0.52 -25.71
N ALA A 167 -15.04 0.39 -24.77
CA ALA A 167 -14.61 1.73 -25.08
C ALA A 167 -13.19 1.76 -25.64
N ASN A 168 -12.89 2.81 -26.41
CA ASN A 168 -11.58 3.01 -27.00
C ASN A 168 -10.72 4.00 -26.20
N TYR A 169 -9.92 3.48 -25.28
CA TYR A 169 -8.90 4.27 -24.56
C TYR A 169 -7.64 4.47 -25.42
N ASN A 170 -7.68 5.38 -26.40
CA ASN A 170 -6.51 5.63 -27.27
C ASN A 170 -5.33 6.21 -26.48
N ILE A 171 -4.26 5.42 -26.31
CA ILE A 171 -3.01 5.83 -25.61
C ILE A 171 -1.89 6.15 -26.61
N VAL A 172 -2.03 5.66 -27.84
CA VAL A 172 -1.00 5.69 -28.87
C VAL A 172 -1.34 6.82 -29.84
N ASN A 173 -0.99 8.05 -29.46
CA ASN A 173 -1.14 9.23 -30.33
C ASN A 173 0.19 9.52 -31.05
N GLY A 174 0.11 9.88 -32.33
CA GLY A 174 1.26 10.41 -33.10
C GLY A 174 2.10 9.38 -33.87
N PHE A 175 1.75 8.10 -33.85
CA PHE A 175 2.39 7.09 -34.69
C PHE A 175 1.71 6.96 -36.04
N GLU A 176 2.51 6.70 -37.09
CA GLU A 176 2.00 6.49 -38.43
C GLU A 176 1.19 5.20 -38.51
N GLN A 177 0.02 5.28 -39.16
CA GLN A 177 -0.82 4.11 -39.40
C GLN A 177 -0.08 3.09 -40.26
N PHE A 178 -0.31 1.81 -39.97
CA PHE A 178 0.28 0.72 -40.73
C PHE A 178 -0.43 0.55 -42.07
N GLU A 179 0.33 0.60 -43.17
CA GLU A 179 -0.15 0.25 -44.50
C GLU A 179 0.24 -1.19 -44.83
N VAL A 180 -0.73 -1.98 -45.29
CA VAL A 180 -0.50 -3.37 -45.67
C VAL A 180 0.15 -3.43 -47.05
N THR A 181 1.35 -4.00 -47.14
CA THR A 181 2.04 -4.26 -48.40
C THR A 181 2.02 -5.75 -48.74
N GLN A 182 2.02 -6.08 -50.03
CA GLN A 182 2.06 -7.48 -50.48
C GLN A 182 3.27 -8.23 -49.88
N TYR A 183 4.44 -7.57 -49.87
CA TYR A 183 5.65 -8.14 -49.29
C TYR A 183 5.48 -8.50 -47.81
N TRP A 184 4.87 -7.61 -47.03
CA TRP A 184 4.59 -7.89 -45.63
C TRP A 184 3.62 -9.06 -45.48
N TRP A 185 2.55 -9.09 -46.29
CA TRP A 185 1.55 -10.13 -46.22
C TRP A 185 2.13 -11.52 -46.54
N ASN A 186 2.91 -11.64 -47.62
CA ASN A 186 3.54 -12.90 -48.00
C ASN A 186 4.44 -13.45 -46.88
N ASN A 187 5.20 -12.57 -46.22
CA ASN A 187 6.02 -12.98 -45.06
C ASN A 187 5.17 -13.44 -43.87
N LYS A 188 4.03 -12.80 -43.60
CA LYS A 188 3.12 -13.20 -42.52
C LYS A 188 2.46 -14.54 -42.80
N VAL A 189 1.96 -14.76 -44.01
CA VAL A 189 1.37 -16.04 -44.45
C VAL A 189 2.35 -17.20 -44.24
N ARG A 190 3.60 -17.04 -44.68
CA ARG A 190 4.67 -18.05 -44.45
C ARG A 190 4.86 -18.35 -42.97
N GLY A 191 4.86 -17.30 -42.14
CA GLY A 191 4.94 -17.44 -40.68
C GLY A 191 3.77 -18.24 -40.11
N TYR A 192 2.53 -17.94 -40.52
CA TYR A 192 1.34 -18.62 -40.05
C TYR A 192 1.31 -20.10 -40.45
N ILE A 193 1.64 -20.41 -41.71
CA ILE A 193 1.74 -21.80 -42.19
C ILE A 193 2.78 -22.59 -41.39
N ASN A 194 3.95 -22.00 -41.12
CA ASN A 194 4.99 -22.67 -40.35
C ASN A 194 4.56 -22.93 -38.90
N GLN A 195 3.88 -21.97 -38.26
CA GLN A 195 3.35 -22.14 -36.91
C GLN A 195 2.29 -23.25 -36.84
N ASP A 196 1.37 -23.28 -37.79
CA ASP A 196 0.29 -24.26 -37.82
C ASP A 196 0.82 -25.66 -38.14
N LYS A 197 1.77 -25.80 -39.07
CA LYS A 197 2.48 -27.06 -39.33
C LYS A 197 3.23 -27.57 -38.12
N TYR A 198 3.97 -26.69 -37.44
CA TYR A 198 4.70 -27.05 -36.23
C TYR A 198 3.75 -27.56 -35.13
N ALA A 199 2.60 -26.92 -34.99
CA ALA A 199 1.55 -27.33 -34.06
C ALA A 199 0.65 -28.48 -34.57
N LYS A 200 1.00 -29.12 -35.70
CA LYS A 200 0.27 -30.24 -36.33
C LYS A 200 -1.22 -29.92 -36.62
N LYS A 201 -1.52 -28.69 -37.00
CA LYS A 201 -2.86 -28.24 -37.39
C LYS A 201 -3.13 -28.50 -38.87
N ASP A 202 -4.40 -28.61 -39.24
CA ASP A 202 -4.81 -28.59 -40.64
C ASP A 202 -4.53 -27.20 -41.26
N THR A 203 -3.81 -27.19 -42.39
CA THR A 203 -3.46 -25.97 -43.12
C THR A 203 -4.17 -25.86 -44.47
N THR A 204 -5.09 -26.76 -44.79
CA THR A 204 -5.74 -26.83 -46.11
C THR A 204 -6.49 -25.56 -46.46
N ASN A 205 -7.15 -24.95 -45.47
CA ASN A 205 -7.96 -23.74 -45.62
C ASN A 205 -7.32 -22.50 -44.98
N ASN A 206 -5.99 -22.52 -44.77
CA ASN A 206 -5.28 -21.36 -44.26
C ASN A 206 -5.33 -20.20 -45.24
N VAL A 207 -5.21 -18.99 -44.70
CA VAL A 207 -5.00 -17.79 -45.50
C VAL A 207 -3.78 -17.92 -46.41
N THR A 208 -3.88 -17.38 -47.62
CA THR A 208 -2.84 -17.49 -48.66
C THR A 208 -2.29 -16.13 -49.07
N GLU A 209 -1.20 -16.13 -49.85
CA GLU A 209 -0.62 -14.89 -50.41
C GLU A 209 -1.63 -14.13 -51.31
N ASP A 210 -2.63 -14.84 -51.88
CA ASP A 210 -3.70 -14.28 -52.72
C ASP A 210 -4.76 -13.50 -51.93
N ASP A 211 -4.80 -13.66 -50.60
CA ASP A 211 -5.76 -12.99 -49.71
C ASP A 211 -5.35 -11.54 -49.36
N PHE A 212 -4.48 -10.93 -50.16
CA PHE A 212 -3.93 -9.60 -49.91
C PHE A 212 -5.00 -8.51 -49.78
N GLU A 213 -5.94 -8.47 -50.73
CA GLU A 213 -7.03 -7.48 -50.74
C GLU A 213 -7.89 -7.61 -49.48
N TRP A 214 -8.19 -8.85 -49.07
CA TRP A 214 -8.94 -9.13 -47.85
C TRP A 214 -8.24 -8.59 -46.59
N ILE A 215 -6.95 -8.86 -46.42
CA ILE A 215 -6.24 -8.39 -45.22
C ILE A 215 -6.03 -6.87 -45.24
N ARG A 216 -5.82 -6.27 -46.41
CA ARG A 216 -5.66 -4.82 -46.56
C ARG A 216 -6.95 -4.09 -46.15
N ASP A 217 -8.08 -4.53 -46.68
CA ASP A 217 -9.38 -3.92 -46.39
C ASP A 217 -9.79 -4.17 -44.92
N LYS A 218 -9.48 -5.35 -44.38
CA LYS A 218 -9.70 -5.68 -42.97
C LYS A 218 -8.88 -4.78 -42.03
N VAL A 219 -7.59 -4.58 -42.31
CA VAL A 219 -6.71 -3.71 -41.48
C VAL A 219 -7.12 -2.24 -41.55
N ALA A 220 -7.61 -1.77 -42.71
CA ALA A 220 -8.08 -0.40 -42.88
C ALA A 220 -9.39 -0.15 -42.09
N SER A 221 -10.35 -1.07 -42.19
CA SER A 221 -11.68 -0.92 -41.59
C SER A 221 -11.72 -1.25 -40.11
N GLU A 222 -11.03 -2.30 -39.66
CA GLU A 222 -11.12 -2.82 -38.29
C GLU A 222 -10.03 -2.25 -37.36
N THR A 223 -10.08 -2.68 -36.11
CA THR A 223 -9.10 -2.38 -35.05
C THR A 223 -8.70 -3.67 -34.35
N CYS A 224 -7.67 -3.64 -33.51
CA CYS A 224 -7.36 -4.77 -32.64
C CYS A 224 -8.58 -5.18 -31.81
N HIS A 225 -8.99 -6.45 -31.84
CA HIS A 225 -10.18 -6.91 -31.09
C HIS A 225 -9.98 -6.91 -29.57
N LEU A 226 -8.73 -6.98 -29.10
CA LEU A 226 -8.38 -6.94 -27.68
C LEU A 226 -8.27 -5.51 -27.14
N CYS A 227 -7.59 -4.62 -27.88
CA CYS A 227 -7.26 -3.28 -27.38
C CYS A 227 -7.99 -2.13 -28.09
N HIS A 228 -8.74 -2.38 -29.16
CA HIS A 228 -9.47 -1.37 -29.94
C HIS A 228 -8.61 -0.28 -30.62
N ASN A 229 -7.28 -0.34 -30.51
CA ASN A 229 -6.39 0.57 -31.23
C ASN A 229 -6.33 0.22 -32.72
N LYS A 230 -6.14 1.25 -33.55
CA LYS A 230 -5.65 1.11 -34.91
C LYS A 230 -4.21 0.62 -34.93
N PHE A 231 -3.81 0.00 -36.04
CA PHE A 231 -2.48 -0.58 -36.20
C PHE A 231 -1.47 0.47 -36.66
N THR A 232 -0.25 0.43 -36.12
CA THR A 232 0.82 1.38 -36.43
C THR A 232 2.07 0.65 -36.90
N LYS A 233 3.06 1.37 -37.43
CA LYS A 233 4.34 0.80 -37.87
C LYS A 233 5.09 0.09 -36.73
N GLU A 234 4.93 0.56 -35.50
CA GLU A 234 5.54 0.05 -34.26
C GLU A 234 4.75 -1.13 -33.70
N ASN A 235 3.43 -1.12 -33.85
CA ASN A 235 2.55 -2.19 -33.37
C ASN A 235 1.65 -2.70 -34.50
N LYS A 236 2.27 -3.56 -35.32
CA LYS A 236 1.72 -4.10 -36.57
C LYS A 236 0.53 -5.04 -36.31
N PRO A 237 -0.38 -5.19 -37.29
CA PRO A 237 -1.48 -6.14 -37.18
C PRO A 237 -0.97 -7.59 -37.23
N THR A 238 -1.71 -8.49 -36.63
CA THR A 238 -1.54 -9.94 -36.70
C THR A 238 -2.91 -10.59 -36.75
N LEU A 239 -3.01 -11.75 -37.39
CA LEU A 239 -4.11 -12.68 -37.20
C LEU A 239 -3.90 -13.43 -35.87
N ASP A 240 -4.88 -13.28 -34.98
CA ASP A 240 -5.04 -14.08 -33.79
C ASP A 240 -6.16 -15.10 -34.02
N ARG A 241 -5.96 -16.32 -33.54
CA ARG A 241 -6.90 -17.41 -33.74
C ARG A 241 -8.01 -17.32 -32.70
N ILE A 242 -9.25 -17.49 -33.14
CA ILE A 242 -10.42 -17.58 -32.26
C ILE A 242 -10.35 -18.91 -31.49
N ASP A 243 -10.18 -20.01 -32.21
CA ASP A 243 -9.88 -21.33 -31.66
C ASP A 243 -8.44 -21.71 -31.95
N ASN A 244 -7.66 -21.92 -30.88
CA ASN A 244 -6.26 -22.31 -30.93
C ASN A 244 -6.02 -23.74 -31.42
N SER A 245 -7.06 -24.57 -31.59
CA SER A 245 -7.00 -25.89 -32.20
C SER A 245 -7.06 -25.85 -33.74
N ILE A 246 -7.64 -24.78 -34.31
CA ILE A 246 -7.82 -24.59 -35.76
C ILE A 246 -6.69 -23.71 -36.32
N GLY A 247 -6.33 -23.89 -37.59
CA GLY A 247 -5.33 -23.06 -38.30
C GLY A 247 -5.79 -21.61 -38.53
N HIS A 248 -4.92 -20.80 -39.13
CA HIS A 248 -5.21 -19.41 -39.50
C HIS A 248 -6.09 -19.35 -40.76
N THR A 249 -7.37 -19.66 -40.63
CA THR A 249 -8.37 -19.49 -41.70
C THR A 249 -9.06 -18.12 -41.59
N LYS A 250 -9.69 -17.64 -42.67
CA LYS A 250 -10.41 -16.35 -42.66
C LYS A 250 -11.52 -16.29 -41.60
N SER A 251 -12.21 -17.40 -41.35
CA SER A 251 -13.30 -17.48 -40.36
C SER A 251 -12.80 -17.70 -38.93
N ASN A 252 -11.59 -18.24 -38.74
CA ASN A 252 -10.99 -18.48 -37.43
C ASN A 252 -10.01 -17.38 -37.00
N SER A 253 -9.92 -16.26 -37.73
CA SER A 253 -8.91 -15.23 -37.46
C SER A 253 -9.52 -13.86 -37.19
N GLN A 254 -9.09 -13.23 -36.10
CA GLN A 254 -9.38 -11.84 -35.76
C GLN A 254 -8.11 -11.00 -35.80
N LEU A 255 -8.22 -9.69 -36.06
CA LEU A 255 -7.06 -8.82 -35.98
C LEU A 255 -6.69 -8.54 -34.53
N ALA A 256 -5.43 -8.76 -34.17
CA ALA A 256 -4.82 -8.32 -32.94
C ALA A 256 -3.51 -7.59 -33.24
N CYS A 257 -3.20 -6.53 -32.50
CA CYS A 257 -1.88 -5.93 -32.62
C CYS A 257 -0.84 -6.89 -32.01
N GLN A 258 0.39 -6.85 -32.54
CA GLN A 258 1.45 -7.78 -32.16
C GLN A 258 1.66 -7.86 -30.65
N ILE A 259 1.65 -6.73 -29.94
CA ILE A 259 1.80 -6.70 -28.48
C ILE A 259 0.67 -7.46 -27.78
N CYS A 260 -0.59 -7.22 -28.16
CA CYS A 260 -1.74 -7.86 -27.51
C CYS A 260 -1.75 -9.36 -27.76
N ASN A 261 -1.45 -9.79 -28.99
CA ASN A 261 -1.40 -11.20 -29.33
C ASN A 261 -0.30 -11.93 -28.54
N THR A 262 0.89 -11.31 -28.39
CA THR A 262 1.96 -11.85 -27.54
C THR A 262 1.57 -11.93 -26.06
N VAL A 263 0.89 -10.92 -25.52
CA VAL A 263 0.47 -10.89 -24.11
C VAL A 263 -0.61 -11.92 -23.81
N LYS A 264 -1.59 -12.05 -24.71
CA LYS A 264 -2.65 -13.06 -24.65
C LYS A 264 -2.05 -14.47 -24.75
N ALA A 265 -1.23 -14.74 -25.77
CA ALA A 265 -0.73 -16.07 -26.08
C ALA A 265 -1.89 -17.10 -26.17
N ASP A 266 -1.84 -18.15 -25.36
CA ASP A 266 -2.85 -19.20 -25.23
C ASP A 266 -3.89 -18.95 -24.13
N LYS A 267 -3.81 -17.80 -23.44
CA LYS A 267 -4.75 -17.43 -22.39
C LYS A 267 -6.12 -17.09 -22.96
N ASP A 268 -7.12 -17.19 -22.08
CA ASP A 268 -8.50 -16.84 -22.37
C ASP A 268 -8.65 -15.43 -22.98
N ASN A 269 -9.52 -15.33 -23.98
CA ASN A 269 -9.74 -14.12 -24.76
C ASN A 269 -10.35 -13.00 -23.93
N ASP A 270 -11.40 -13.29 -23.17
CA ASP A 270 -12.15 -12.30 -22.40
C ASP A 270 -11.33 -11.78 -21.22
N ILE A 271 -10.62 -12.67 -20.52
CA ILE A 271 -9.71 -12.30 -19.45
C ILE A 271 -8.56 -11.44 -19.99
N SER A 272 -8.00 -11.79 -21.14
CA SER A 272 -6.92 -11.02 -21.75
C SER A 272 -7.39 -9.63 -22.20
N LYS A 273 -8.55 -9.56 -22.87
CA LYS A 273 -9.20 -8.29 -23.25
C LYS A 273 -9.44 -7.41 -22.03
N LEU A 274 -10.03 -7.97 -20.97
CA LEU A 274 -10.29 -7.24 -19.72
C LEU A 274 -9.01 -6.66 -19.13
N LYS A 275 -7.95 -7.47 -18.96
CA LYS A 275 -6.67 -7.00 -18.40
C LYS A 275 -6.03 -5.89 -19.24
N ILE A 276 -6.05 -6.04 -20.56
CA ILE A 276 -5.50 -5.03 -21.48
C ILE A 276 -6.30 -3.74 -21.36
N GLN A 277 -7.63 -3.79 -21.41
CA GLN A 277 -8.48 -2.60 -21.34
C GLN A 277 -8.41 -1.90 -19.98
N LEU A 278 -8.34 -2.64 -18.87
CA LEU A 278 -8.13 -2.06 -17.54
C LEU A 278 -6.81 -1.29 -17.47
N MET A 279 -5.72 -1.89 -17.97
CA MET A 279 -4.42 -1.19 -18.04
C MET A 279 -4.51 0.06 -18.90
N LYS A 280 -5.24 -0.02 -20.02
CA LYS A 280 -5.39 1.14 -20.90
C LYS A 280 -6.19 2.27 -20.26
N TYR A 281 -7.30 1.94 -19.62
CA TYR A 281 -8.11 2.88 -18.85
C TYR A 281 -7.28 3.54 -17.76
N ALA A 282 -6.49 2.77 -17.02
CA ALA A 282 -5.60 3.29 -15.98
C ALA A 282 -4.63 4.35 -16.51
N ILE A 283 -4.03 4.10 -17.68
CA ILE A 283 -3.13 5.07 -18.32
C ILE A 283 -3.90 6.30 -18.80
N HIS A 284 -5.07 6.10 -19.41
CA HIS A 284 -5.91 7.18 -19.95
C HIS A 284 -6.39 8.15 -18.87
N GLU A 285 -6.84 7.62 -17.72
CA GLU A 285 -7.32 8.40 -16.57
C GLU A 285 -6.19 8.79 -15.59
N HIS A 286 -4.93 8.52 -15.96
CA HIS A 286 -3.75 8.73 -15.13
C HIS A 286 -3.84 8.10 -13.73
N LEU A 287 -4.52 6.96 -13.58
CA LEU A 287 -4.70 6.30 -12.29
C LEU A 287 -3.36 5.89 -11.67
N PRO A 288 -3.23 5.80 -10.33
CA PRO A 288 -2.07 5.22 -9.69
C PRO A 288 -1.84 3.76 -10.13
N MET A 289 -0.66 3.48 -10.69
CA MET A 289 -0.31 2.17 -11.25
C MET A 289 0.72 1.43 -10.40
N THR A 290 0.84 0.12 -10.62
CA THR A 290 1.92 -0.69 -10.06
C THR A 290 3.28 -0.14 -10.50
N ILE A 291 4.16 0.10 -9.52
CA ILE A 291 5.52 0.56 -9.78
C ILE A 291 6.35 -0.62 -10.23
N ASN A 292 6.77 -0.60 -11.50
CA ASN A 292 7.62 -1.62 -12.10
C ASN A 292 9.12 -1.30 -11.99
N ASN A 293 9.49 -0.13 -11.47
CA ASN A 293 10.86 0.30 -11.28
C ASN A 293 11.25 0.19 -9.79
N GLU A 294 12.16 -0.73 -9.48
CA GLU A 294 12.61 -1.00 -8.10
C GLU A 294 13.20 0.25 -7.43
N CYS A 295 13.97 1.07 -8.15
CA CYS A 295 14.54 2.31 -7.61
C CYS A 295 13.44 3.30 -7.21
N VAL A 296 12.41 3.45 -8.04
CA VAL A 296 11.26 4.32 -7.74
C VAL A 296 10.49 3.76 -6.54
N TYR A 297 10.25 2.45 -6.49
CA TYR A 297 9.59 1.80 -5.36
C TYR A 297 10.34 2.03 -4.04
N ASN A 298 11.65 1.84 -4.04
CA ASN A 298 12.49 2.08 -2.86
C ASN A 298 12.48 3.57 -2.45
N MET A 299 12.49 4.49 -3.42
CA MET A 299 12.36 5.93 -3.16
C MET A 299 11.03 6.25 -2.47
N LEU A 300 9.89 5.74 -2.98
CA LEU A 300 8.60 5.95 -2.34
C LEU A 300 8.54 5.35 -0.93
N LYS A 301 9.13 4.16 -0.75
CA LYS A 301 9.22 3.49 0.55
C LYS A 301 10.01 4.31 1.56
N GLU A 302 11.13 4.91 1.15
CA GLU A 302 11.91 5.83 1.99
C GLU A 302 11.11 7.10 2.35
N CYS A 303 10.19 7.54 1.50
CA CYS A 303 9.32 8.68 1.78
C CYS A 303 8.16 8.35 2.76
N MET A 304 7.83 7.08 3.00
CA MET A 304 6.81 6.68 3.99
C MET A 304 7.34 6.80 5.43
N GLN A 305 7.08 7.94 6.06
CA GLN A 305 7.55 8.27 7.41
C GLN A 305 6.39 8.23 8.42
N GLY A 306 6.57 7.48 9.51
CA GLY A 306 5.61 7.35 10.61
C GLY A 306 6.16 6.46 11.72
N GLY A 307 5.64 6.54 12.94
CA GLY A 307 6.11 5.75 14.08
C GLY A 307 6.49 6.60 15.29
N LEU A 308 7.11 5.99 16.30
CA LEU A 308 7.45 6.64 17.56
C LEU A 308 8.33 7.87 17.33
N SER A 309 7.80 9.04 17.68
CA SER A 309 8.49 10.32 17.58
C SER A 309 9.30 10.62 18.85
N ASN A 310 10.38 11.36 18.68
CA ASN A 310 11.04 12.05 19.78
C ASN A 310 10.15 13.21 20.24
N VAL A 311 9.30 12.94 21.23
CA VAL A 311 8.47 13.97 21.86
C VAL A 311 9.24 14.47 23.08
N TYR A 312 9.47 15.78 23.14
CA TYR A 312 9.90 16.41 24.38
C TYR A 312 8.74 16.34 25.36
N HIS A 313 8.79 15.40 26.32
CA HIS A 313 7.82 15.35 27.41
C HIS A 313 8.02 16.58 28.29
N GLN A 314 7.24 17.62 28.03
CA GLN A 314 7.16 18.82 28.86
C GLN A 314 5.79 18.88 29.53
N CYS A 315 5.77 19.15 30.83
CA CYS A 315 4.55 19.45 31.56
C CYS A 315 4.16 20.89 31.26
N ASN A 316 3.13 21.07 30.44
CA ASN A 316 2.59 22.38 30.07
C ASN A 316 1.32 22.63 30.89
N LEU A 317 1.42 23.49 31.90
CA LEU A 317 0.33 23.86 32.79
C LEU A 317 -0.21 25.24 32.40
N LYS A 318 -1.53 25.32 32.17
CA LYS A 318 -2.21 26.57 31.84
C LYS A 318 -2.01 27.62 32.93
N GLY A 319 -1.54 28.80 32.56
CA GLY A 319 -1.30 29.93 33.44
C GLY A 319 -0.04 29.81 34.32
N ILE A 320 0.71 28.72 34.20
CA ILE A 320 1.88 28.43 35.05
C ILE A 320 3.15 28.26 34.21
N THR A 321 3.11 27.40 33.19
CA THR A 321 4.31 27.11 32.39
C THR A 321 4.61 28.26 31.43
N SER A 322 5.82 28.82 31.50
CA SER A 322 6.34 29.78 30.52
C SER A 322 6.55 29.13 29.16
N ILE A 323 6.30 29.86 28.08
CA ILE A 323 6.54 29.34 26.73
C ILE A 323 8.05 29.35 26.45
N ASN A 324 8.61 28.16 26.32
CA ASN A 324 10.02 27.97 26.00
C ASN A 324 10.29 28.20 24.50
N LYS A 325 11.42 28.84 24.18
CA LYS A 325 11.92 29.01 22.81
C LYS A 325 13.40 28.67 22.72
N HIS A 326 13.81 28.31 21.52
CA HIS A 326 15.19 28.10 21.14
C HIS A 326 15.69 29.29 20.32
N ARG A 327 16.97 29.62 20.49
CA ARG A 327 17.73 30.57 19.66
C ARG A 327 19.05 29.95 19.27
N TYR A 328 19.33 29.94 17.98
CA TYR A 328 20.60 29.58 17.39
C TYR A 328 21.53 30.80 17.34
N ASN A 329 22.77 30.60 17.75
CA ASN A 329 23.85 31.58 17.63
C ASN A 329 24.76 31.20 16.47
N HIS A 330 24.82 32.05 15.44
CA HIS A 330 25.57 31.79 14.21
C HIS A 330 27.09 31.81 14.41
N VAL A 331 27.59 32.51 15.43
CA VAL A 331 29.03 32.64 15.71
C VAL A 331 29.52 31.42 16.48
N THR A 332 28.85 31.07 17.59
CA THR A 332 29.24 29.93 18.43
C THR A 332 28.73 28.59 17.92
N LYS A 333 27.81 28.60 16.94
CA LYS A 333 27.11 27.42 16.41
C LYS A 333 26.38 26.62 17.49
N THR A 334 25.89 27.31 18.54
CA THR A 334 25.17 26.71 19.66
C THR A 334 23.69 27.09 19.66
N ILE A 335 22.87 26.25 20.30
CA ILE A 335 21.45 26.50 20.53
C ILE A 335 21.26 26.79 22.01
N THR A 336 20.59 27.90 22.33
CA THR A 336 20.20 28.27 23.68
C THR A 336 18.69 28.14 23.82
N SER A 337 18.24 27.41 24.85
CA SER A 337 16.84 27.38 25.27
C SER A 337 16.60 28.47 26.31
N TYR A 338 15.49 29.21 26.19
CA TYR A 338 15.11 30.28 27.10
C TYR A 338 13.60 30.37 27.22
N ASP A 339 13.12 30.77 28.39
CA ASP A 339 11.71 31.06 28.61
C ASP A 339 11.39 32.48 28.15
N ASN A 340 10.26 32.63 27.46
CA ASN A 340 9.76 33.96 27.14
C ASN A 340 8.81 34.47 28.24
N GLN A 341 8.45 35.74 28.17
CA GLN A 341 7.59 36.43 29.14
C GLN A 341 6.11 35.98 29.13
N HIS A 342 5.72 35.12 28.18
CA HIS A 342 4.35 34.66 28.02
C HIS A 342 4.17 33.29 28.65
N VAL A 343 3.02 33.09 29.28
CA VAL A 343 2.61 31.81 29.85
C VAL A 343 1.65 31.08 28.91
N VAL A 344 1.66 29.75 28.97
CA VAL A 344 0.73 28.91 28.23
C VAL A 344 -0.69 29.19 28.70
N THR A 345 -1.56 29.73 27.85
CA THR A 345 -2.98 29.97 28.18
C THR A 345 -3.92 28.92 27.59
N HIS A 346 -3.51 28.31 26.48
CA HIS A 346 -4.25 27.31 25.73
C HIS A 346 -3.25 26.30 25.16
N ILE A 347 -3.67 25.04 25.06
CA ILE A 347 -2.90 23.98 24.41
C ILE A 347 -3.74 23.52 23.22
N LEU A 348 -3.17 23.62 22.02
CA LEU A 348 -3.75 23.06 20.81
C LEU A 348 -2.91 21.84 20.44
N ASP A 349 -3.52 20.67 20.50
CA ASP A 349 -2.90 19.45 19.99
C ASP A 349 -3.27 19.30 18.51
N LEU A 350 -2.27 19.35 17.64
CA LEU A 350 -2.45 19.12 16.21
C LEU A 350 -1.95 17.70 15.93
N ASP A 351 -2.82 16.86 15.36
CA ASP A 351 -2.41 15.51 14.93
C ASP A 351 -1.18 15.65 14.02
N PHE A 352 -0.09 14.94 14.35
CA PHE A 352 1.17 15.02 13.64
C PHE A 352 1.04 14.71 12.13
N ASN A 353 -0.01 13.97 11.73
CA ASN A 353 -0.36 13.73 10.32
C ASN A 353 -0.80 15.00 9.58
N SER A 354 -1.28 16.04 10.26
CA SER A 354 -1.77 17.30 9.67
C SER A 354 -0.65 18.23 9.19
N LEU A 355 0.59 17.97 9.60
CA LEU A 355 1.74 18.82 9.32
C LEU A 355 2.58 18.33 8.12
N TYR A 356 2.12 17.29 7.44
CA TYR A 356 2.73 16.79 6.22
C TYR A 356 1.70 16.94 5.09
N SER A 357 1.97 17.80 4.12
CA SER A 357 1.24 17.87 2.84
C SER A 357 1.46 16.61 1.98
N SER A 358 1.69 15.43 2.59
CA SER A 358 1.89 14.15 1.91
C SER A 358 0.59 13.52 1.42
N VAL A 359 -0.57 14.01 1.85
CA VAL A 359 -1.84 13.48 1.38
C VAL A 359 -2.16 14.16 0.06
N PHE A 360 -1.64 13.56 -1.00
CA PHE A 360 -2.18 13.64 -2.33
C PHE A 360 -3.71 13.41 -2.26
N SER A 361 -4.45 14.50 -2.15
CA SER A 361 -5.85 14.48 -1.72
C SER A 361 -6.80 14.79 -2.86
N CYS A 362 -6.28 15.25 -4.00
CA CYS A 362 -7.03 15.82 -5.12
C CYS A 362 -7.91 17.01 -4.73
N ILE A 363 -7.73 17.52 -3.50
CA ILE A 363 -8.52 18.60 -2.93
C ILE A 363 -7.92 19.94 -3.33
N PHE A 364 -8.79 20.86 -3.70
CA PHE A 364 -8.43 22.27 -3.80
C PHE A 364 -8.10 22.82 -2.41
N ASN A 365 -6.92 23.40 -2.27
CA ASN A 365 -6.47 24.01 -1.04
C ASN A 365 -5.92 25.41 -1.34
N LYS A 366 -6.70 26.43 -1.01
CA LYS A 366 -6.33 27.86 -1.18
C LYS A 366 -5.03 28.27 -0.48
N ASN A 367 -4.58 27.50 0.52
CA ASN A 367 -3.34 27.78 1.26
C ASN A 367 -2.11 27.09 0.64
N ASN A 368 -2.31 26.25 -0.38
CA ASN A 368 -1.22 25.65 -1.14
C ASN A 368 -1.10 26.40 -2.49
N PRO A 369 -0.07 27.20 -2.75
CA PRO A 369 0.04 27.92 -4.02
C PRO A 369 0.42 27.02 -5.21
N TYR A 370 0.83 25.78 -4.95
CA TYR A 370 1.33 24.88 -5.98
C TYR A 370 0.20 24.31 -6.83
N THR A 371 0.53 24.05 -8.09
CA THR A 371 -0.32 23.41 -9.09
C THR A 371 -1.73 24.01 -9.18
N ASN A 372 -1.80 25.35 -9.20
CA ASN A 372 -3.04 26.13 -9.21
C ASN A 372 -3.96 25.81 -8.01
N ASN A 373 -3.40 25.80 -6.81
CA ASN A 373 -4.10 25.57 -5.56
C ASN A 373 -4.76 24.20 -5.43
N ARG A 374 -4.22 23.17 -6.08
CA ARG A 374 -4.77 21.80 -6.02
C ARG A 374 -3.67 20.79 -5.75
N ILE A 375 -3.87 19.92 -4.77
CA ILE A 375 -2.92 18.85 -4.44
C ILE A 375 -3.30 17.59 -5.22
N TYR A 376 -2.75 17.42 -6.42
CA TYR A 376 -2.98 16.24 -7.28
C TYR A 376 -2.44 14.95 -6.70
N GLN A 377 -3.08 13.81 -7.00
CA GLN A 377 -2.48 12.48 -6.81
C GLN A 377 -1.40 12.17 -7.84
N ALA A 378 -0.38 11.43 -7.42
CA ALA A 378 0.61 10.87 -8.33
C ALA A 378 -0.02 9.69 -9.07
N GLY A 379 -0.12 9.81 -10.40
CA GLY A 379 -0.56 8.77 -11.31
C GLY A 379 0.56 7.79 -11.65
N GLY A 380 0.68 7.46 -12.93
CA GLY A 380 1.78 6.62 -13.44
C GLY A 380 3.15 7.30 -13.36
N VAL A 381 4.20 6.49 -13.21
CA VAL A 381 5.59 6.96 -13.33
C VAL A 381 5.88 7.23 -14.80
N THR A 382 6.23 8.48 -15.14
CA THR A 382 6.54 8.87 -16.53
C THR A 382 8.02 8.83 -16.83
N SER A 383 8.86 9.08 -15.83
CA SER A 383 10.31 9.08 -15.99
C SER A 383 11.02 8.84 -14.66
N TYR A 384 12.21 8.24 -14.73
CA TYR A 384 13.12 8.15 -13.61
C TYR A 384 14.54 8.29 -14.14
N PHE A 385 15.37 9.07 -13.45
CA PHE A 385 16.81 9.10 -13.74
C PHE A 385 17.64 9.40 -12.49
N LYS A 386 18.80 8.73 -12.43
CA LYS A 386 19.84 9.01 -11.44
C LYS A 386 20.71 10.18 -11.93
N CYS A 387 21.03 11.09 -11.02
CA CYS A 387 21.78 12.30 -11.31
C CYS A 387 23.30 12.08 -11.13
N SER A 388 23.91 11.37 -12.06
CA SER A 388 25.35 11.03 -12.03
C SER A 388 26.28 12.12 -12.59
N SER A 389 25.74 13.07 -13.34
CA SER A 389 26.49 14.16 -13.98
C SER A 389 25.92 15.54 -13.64
N ASN A 390 26.74 16.59 -13.78
CA ASN A 390 26.29 17.98 -13.60
C ASN A 390 25.12 18.33 -14.53
N ARG A 391 25.11 17.81 -15.76
CA ARG A 391 23.99 18.00 -16.70
C ARG A 391 22.69 17.38 -16.18
N SER A 392 22.74 16.14 -15.67
CA SER A 392 21.56 15.49 -15.10
C SER A 392 21.08 16.15 -13.80
N LYS A 393 22.01 16.63 -12.96
CA LYS A 393 21.68 17.39 -11.74
C LYS A 393 21.01 18.73 -12.10
N GLN A 394 21.51 19.43 -13.12
CA GLN A 394 20.89 20.66 -13.60
C GLN A 394 19.49 20.39 -14.15
N LYS A 395 19.32 19.36 -14.99
CA LYS A 395 17.99 18.97 -15.48
C LYS A 395 17.00 18.70 -14.34
N ALA A 396 17.43 18.01 -13.27
CA ALA A 396 16.58 17.79 -12.11
C ALA A 396 16.28 19.10 -11.36
N ARG A 397 17.26 20.00 -11.19
CA ARG A 397 17.05 21.33 -10.60
C ARG A 397 16.05 22.16 -11.41
N ASP A 398 16.13 22.14 -12.74
CA ASP A 398 15.21 22.88 -13.61
C ASP A 398 13.76 22.39 -13.45
N ILE A 399 13.57 21.07 -13.30
CA ILE A 399 12.25 20.48 -13.02
C ILE A 399 11.73 20.92 -11.65
N ILE A 400 12.57 20.86 -10.61
CA ILE A 400 12.19 21.24 -9.24
C ILE A 400 11.87 22.73 -9.16
N MET A 401 12.66 23.58 -9.81
CA MET A 401 12.58 25.04 -9.71
C MET A 401 11.73 25.68 -10.81
N SER A 402 11.09 24.89 -11.67
CA SER A 402 10.22 25.40 -12.74
C SER A 402 9.17 26.36 -12.18
N SER A 403 8.95 27.48 -12.89
CA SER A 403 7.88 28.44 -12.59
C SER A 403 6.49 27.84 -12.77
N ASP A 404 6.37 26.77 -13.57
CA ASP A 404 5.13 26.03 -13.74
C ASP A 404 4.67 25.33 -12.46
N ARG A 405 5.50 25.26 -11.40
CA ARG A 405 5.08 24.68 -10.10
C ARG A 405 3.86 25.38 -9.49
N PHE A 406 3.58 26.63 -9.86
CA PHE A 406 2.41 27.38 -9.41
C PHE A 406 1.20 27.29 -10.36
N THR A 407 1.37 26.68 -11.54
CA THR A 407 0.33 26.56 -12.57
C THR A 407 -0.17 25.12 -12.68
N ASP A 408 -1.26 24.93 -13.42
CA ASP A 408 -1.78 23.61 -13.76
C ASP A 408 -0.79 22.76 -14.58
N LYS A 409 0.32 23.32 -15.07
CA LYS A 409 1.40 22.60 -15.78
C LYS A 409 2.48 22.03 -14.88
N GLY A 410 2.45 22.31 -13.57
CA GLY A 410 3.44 21.82 -12.62
C GLY A 410 3.62 20.30 -12.68
N GLN A 411 4.87 19.85 -12.73
CA GLN A 411 5.26 18.45 -12.81
C GLN A 411 5.37 17.85 -11.41
N LEU A 412 4.65 16.75 -11.15
CA LEU A 412 4.83 16.02 -9.90
C LEU A 412 6.10 15.19 -9.93
N PHE A 413 6.79 15.13 -8.80
CA PHE A 413 7.97 14.32 -8.64
C PHE A 413 8.15 13.81 -7.21
N TYR A 414 8.98 12.78 -7.11
CA TYR A 414 9.71 12.39 -5.92
C TYR A 414 11.20 12.57 -6.22
N VAL A 415 11.94 13.15 -5.28
CA VAL A 415 13.35 13.45 -5.46
C VAL A 415 14.15 13.12 -4.22
N LYS A 416 15.35 12.59 -4.40
CA LYS A 416 16.29 12.29 -3.34
C LYS A 416 17.41 13.33 -3.34
N ILE A 417 17.46 14.16 -2.30
CA ILE A 417 18.37 15.31 -2.20
C ILE A 417 19.15 15.35 -0.88
N LYS A 418 20.23 16.12 -0.89
CA LYS A 418 20.79 16.75 0.30
C LYS A 418 20.40 18.22 0.31
N GLY A 419 20.08 18.75 1.48
CA GLY A 419 19.76 20.17 1.62
C GLY A 419 19.78 20.64 3.06
N HIS A 420 19.86 21.96 3.23
CA HIS A 420 19.83 22.62 4.52
C HIS A 420 19.05 23.92 4.44
N ILE A 421 18.40 24.29 5.54
CA ILE A 421 17.84 25.65 5.69
C ILE A 421 19.02 26.62 5.76
N ASP A 422 18.94 27.71 5.01
CA ASP A 422 19.93 28.79 5.08
C ASP A 422 20.19 29.19 6.54
N GLU A 423 21.46 29.29 6.92
CA GLU A 423 21.84 29.55 8.30
C GLU A 423 21.13 30.77 8.87
N ILE A 424 20.94 31.83 8.08
CA ILE A 424 20.29 33.09 8.49
C ILE A 424 18.83 32.85 8.91
N HIS A 425 18.18 31.85 8.34
CA HIS A 425 16.79 31.50 8.59
C HIS A 425 16.58 30.41 9.65
N ILE A 426 17.64 29.82 10.22
CA ILE A 426 17.52 28.79 11.26
C ILE A 426 16.64 29.24 12.42
N ASN A 427 16.82 30.47 12.91
CA ASN A 427 16.05 30.99 14.04
C ASN A 427 14.54 31.10 13.76
N SER A 428 14.14 31.21 12.49
CA SER A 428 12.73 31.24 12.07
C SER A 428 12.06 29.87 12.18
N HIS A 429 12.84 28.79 12.12
CA HIS A 429 12.32 27.42 12.02
C HIS A 429 12.77 26.51 13.17
N ILE A 430 13.71 26.93 14.02
CA ILE A 430 14.30 26.10 15.08
C ILE A 430 13.29 25.59 16.11
N ASN A 431 12.20 26.33 16.33
CA ASN A 431 11.14 25.92 17.26
C ASN A 431 10.15 24.93 16.63
N LEU A 432 10.15 24.79 15.31
CA LEU A 432 9.35 23.82 14.56
C LEU A 432 10.08 23.42 13.28
N ALA A 433 11.09 22.56 13.43
CA ALA A 433 11.93 22.16 12.32
C ALA A 433 11.11 21.38 11.26
N PRO A 434 11.15 21.78 9.98
CA PRO A 434 10.14 21.37 9.00
C PRO A 434 10.44 20.02 8.33
N ILE A 435 11.67 19.50 8.40
CA ILE A 435 12.02 18.20 7.81
C ILE A 435 11.82 17.11 8.87
N ARG A 436 10.94 16.14 8.65
CA ARG A 436 10.75 15.03 9.61
C ARG A 436 11.21 13.70 9.06
N ARG A 437 12.22 13.10 9.66
CA ARG A 437 12.78 11.83 9.19
C ARG A 437 13.09 10.90 10.34
N LYS A 438 12.94 9.60 10.11
CA LYS A 438 13.53 8.59 10.98
C LYS A 438 15.04 8.70 10.92
N LEU A 439 15.65 9.00 12.07
CA LEU A 439 17.09 8.89 12.25
C LEU A 439 17.40 7.73 13.18
N THR A 440 18.39 6.94 12.78
CA THR A 440 18.99 5.92 13.63
C THR A 440 20.24 6.50 14.25
N TYR A 441 20.30 6.52 15.57
CA TYR A 441 21.45 6.99 16.32
C TYR A 441 21.68 6.14 17.56
N ASN A 442 22.92 6.11 18.04
CA ASN A 442 23.24 5.47 19.31
C ASN A 442 22.74 6.37 20.44
N ASN A 443 22.01 5.84 21.41
CA ASN A 443 21.55 6.62 22.56
C ASN A 443 22.59 6.62 23.70
N SER A 444 23.85 6.90 23.32
CA SER A 444 24.97 7.08 24.24
C SER A 444 25.02 8.51 24.77
N VAL A 445 25.79 8.72 25.85
CA VAL A 445 25.96 10.03 26.50
C VAL A 445 26.40 11.10 25.50
N GLU A 446 27.30 10.76 24.57
CA GLU A 446 27.84 11.70 23.57
C GLU A 446 26.77 12.21 22.63
N GLN A 447 25.80 11.37 22.26
CA GLN A 447 24.83 11.68 21.23
C GLN A 447 23.56 12.35 21.77
N ILE A 448 23.09 11.94 22.95
CA ILE A 448 21.84 12.46 23.54
C ILE A 448 22.07 13.40 24.73
N GLY A 449 23.32 13.54 25.18
CA GLY A 449 23.71 14.31 26.34
C GLY A 449 23.50 13.58 27.67
N GLU A 450 24.29 13.97 28.66
CA GLU A 450 24.31 13.36 30.00
C GLU A 450 22.94 13.36 30.68
N PHE A 451 22.21 14.47 30.60
CA PHE A 451 20.88 14.58 31.23
C PHE A 451 19.90 13.52 30.71
N MET A 452 19.77 13.39 29.38
CA MET A 452 18.84 12.44 28.78
C MET A 452 19.29 11.01 29.03
N TYR A 453 20.59 10.74 28.94
CA TYR A 453 21.15 9.43 29.23
C TYR A 453 20.85 8.97 30.67
N ASN A 454 21.10 9.83 31.66
CA ASN A 454 20.85 9.52 33.07
C ASN A 454 19.36 9.32 33.35
N LYS A 455 18.49 10.13 32.74
CA LYS A 455 17.03 9.98 32.86
C LYS A 455 16.52 8.67 32.24
N MET A 456 17.04 8.29 31.07
CA MET A 456 16.70 7.01 30.46
C MET A 456 17.11 5.85 31.35
N LYS A 457 18.34 5.89 31.89
CA LYS A 457 18.87 4.86 32.79
C LYS A 457 18.05 4.73 34.08
N SER A 458 17.66 5.84 34.71
CA SER A 458 16.86 5.81 35.95
C SER A 458 15.43 5.30 35.76
N GLN A 459 14.89 5.42 34.54
CA GLN A 459 13.57 4.89 34.17
C GLN A 459 13.63 3.45 33.62
N GLY A 460 14.79 2.79 33.67
CA GLY A 460 14.97 1.43 33.14
C GLY A 460 14.87 1.34 31.61
N LEU A 461 15.00 2.47 30.90
CA LEU A 461 15.04 2.50 29.44
C LEU A 461 16.43 2.06 28.95
N THR A 462 16.48 1.40 27.79
CA THR A 462 17.73 0.94 27.18
C THR A 462 18.62 2.12 26.80
N VAL A 463 19.91 2.07 27.16
CA VAL A 463 20.96 3.01 26.75
C VAL A 463 22.06 2.28 25.98
N ASP A 464 22.96 3.01 25.31
CA ASP A 464 24.08 2.48 24.52
C ASP A 464 23.68 1.47 23.42
N LYS A 465 22.53 1.73 22.78
CA LYS A 465 21.99 0.94 21.67
C LYS A 465 21.54 1.85 20.52
N LEU A 466 21.56 1.29 19.32
CA LEU A 466 20.95 1.95 18.17
C LEU A 466 19.44 2.04 18.37
N THR A 467 18.93 3.26 18.27
CA THR A 467 17.50 3.55 18.33
C THR A 467 17.10 4.35 17.10
N THR A 468 15.97 3.98 16.49
CA THR A 468 15.40 4.73 15.37
C THR A 468 14.19 5.51 15.86
N LYS A 469 14.22 6.83 15.68
CA LYS A 469 13.15 7.74 16.12
C LYS A 469 12.79 8.70 15.01
N LEU A 470 11.50 9.04 14.91
CA LEU A 470 11.06 10.12 14.04
C LEU A 470 11.46 11.47 14.66
N THR A 471 12.33 12.21 13.98
CA THR A 471 12.96 13.45 14.48
C THR A 471 12.69 14.60 13.52
N ALA A 472 12.52 15.81 14.07
CA ALA A 472 12.38 17.05 13.31
C ALA A 472 13.76 17.72 13.11
N LEU A 473 14.08 18.07 11.86
CA LEU A 473 15.41 18.44 11.38
C LEU A 473 15.36 19.77 10.62
N LEU A 474 16.47 20.51 10.68
CA LEU A 474 16.68 21.76 9.92
C LEU A 474 17.50 21.53 8.63
N SER A 475 18.06 20.33 8.46
CA SER A 475 18.77 19.91 7.27
C SER A 475 18.61 18.41 7.07
N THR A 476 19.12 17.90 5.95
CA THR A 476 19.21 16.47 5.70
C THR A 476 20.44 15.82 6.35
N HIS A 477 21.19 16.56 7.19
CA HIS A 477 22.40 16.08 7.87
C HIS A 477 23.42 15.42 6.92
N ASN A 478 23.65 16.01 5.74
CA ASN A 478 24.52 15.47 4.69
C ASN A 478 24.11 14.08 4.18
N GLN A 479 22.91 13.59 4.52
CA GLN A 479 22.34 12.35 4.03
C GLN A 479 21.36 12.65 2.90
N PHE A 480 21.28 11.73 1.95
CA PHE A 480 20.28 11.79 0.89
C PHE A 480 18.91 11.36 1.42
N MET A 481 17.94 12.26 1.33
CA MET A 481 16.58 12.04 1.80
C MET A 481 15.59 12.23 0.66
N CYS A 482 14.59 11.34 0.57
CA CYS A 482 13.49 11.42 -0.40
C CYS A 482 12.49 12.50 0.01
N PHE A 483 11.99 13.31 -0.92
CA PHE A 483 10.91 14.29 -0.73
C PHE A 483 9.90 14.24 -1.88
N THR A 484 8.64 14.53 -1.58
CA THR A 484 7.60 14.81 -2.59
C THR A 484 7.75 16.23 -3.11
N SER A 485 7.25 16.48 -4.32
CA SER A 485 7.14 17.81 -4.94
C SER A 485 6.59 18.88 -3.98
N TYR A 486 5.37 18.68 -3.45
CA TYR A 486 4.73 19.67 -2.57
C TYR A 486 5.52 19.98 -1.29
N ILE A 487 6.12 18.97 -0.66
CA ILE A 487 6.92 19.19 0.55
C ILE A 487 8.22 19.91 0.20
N LEU A 488 8.89 19.49 -0.89
CA LEU A 488 10.13 20.14 -1.27
C LEU A 488 9.91 21.59 -1.69
N TRP A 489 8.88 21.87 -2.49
CA TRP A 489 8.53 23.25 -2.85
C TRP A 489 8.21 24.09 -1.62
N PHE A 490 7.43 23.55 -0.67
CA PHE A 490 7.18 24.23 0.60
C PHE A 490 8.48 24.55 1.34
N LEU A 491 9.40 23.59 1.45
CA LEU A 491 10.69 23.78 2.10
C LEU A 491 11.53 24.85 1.39
N ILE A 492 11.55 24.87 0.06
CA ILE A 492 12.30 25.85 -0.73
C ILE A 492 11.71 27.24 -0.56
N ASP A 493 10.40 27.40 -0.82
CA ASP A 493 9.77 28.72 -0.92
C ASP A 493 9.49 29.36 0.45
N TYR A 494 9.15 28.56 1.47
CA TYR A 494 8.79 29.07 2.81
C TYR A 494 9.86 28.86 3.87
N CYS A 495 10.68 27.81 3.76
CA CYS A 495 11.74 27.53 4.72
C CYS A 495 13.13 27.89 4.22
N ILE A 496 13.25 28.44 3.00
CA ILE A 496 14.52 28.83 2.38
C ILE A 496 15.52 27.66 2.39
N LEU A 497 15.03 26.48 2.00
CA LEU A 497 15.87 25.29 1.85
C LEU A 497 16.77 25.42 0.63
N ILE A 498 18.08 25.30 0.85
CA ILE A 498 19.11 25.22 -0.16
C ILE A 498 19.31 23.75 -0.54
N ILE A 499 19.29 23.44 -1.85
CA ILE A 499 19.58 22.09 -2.37
C ILE A 499 21.08 21.95 -2.65
N ASP A 500 21.77 21.28 -1.73
CA ASP A 500 23.20 21.00 -1.81
C ASP A 500 23.52 20.02 -2.94
N ASP A 501 22.78 18.91 -2.99
CA ASP A 501 22.99 17.86 -3.99
C ASP A 501 21.72 17.08 -4.33
N ILE A 502 21.68 16.50 -5.52
CA ILE A 502 20.57 15.69 -6.01
C ILE A 502 21.12 14.33 -6.43
N ASP A 503 20.58 13.25 -5.85
CA ASP A 503 20.94 11.88 -6.21
C ASP A 503 20.07 11.35 -7.36
N SER A 504 18.75 11.52 -7.28
CA SER A 504 17.82 10.93 -8.25
C SER A 504 16.45 11.60 -8.19
N ILE A 505 15.70 11.51 -9.29
CA ILE A 505 14.34 12.05 -9.42
C ILE A 505 13.44 11.09 -10.21
N ALA A 506 12.20 10.93 -9.75
CA ALA A 506 11.13 10.20 -10.41
C ALA A 506 9.97 11.17 -10.69
N LEU A 507 9.47 11.17 -11.92
CA LEU A 507 8.38 12.04 -12.38
C LEU A 507 7.08 11.23 -12.50
N PHE A 508 5.97 11.87 -12.18
CA PHE A 508 4.65 11.26 -12.13
C PHE A 508 3.61 12.07 -12.88
N ASP A 509 2.66 11.40 -13.50
CA ASP A 509 1.44 12.02 -13.98
C ASP A 509 0.60 12.57 -12.83
N LYS A 510 -0.34 13.46 -13.16
CA LYS A 510 -1.32 14.00 -12.22
C LYS A 510 -2.63 13.25 -12.36
N HIS A 511 -3.18 12.82 -11.23
CA HIS A 511 -4.48 12.20 -11.10
C HIS A 511 -5.41 13.07 -10.24
N LEU A 512 -6.70 13.06 -10.57
CA LEU A 512 -7.78 13.80 -9.92
C LEU A 512 -8.72 12.88 -9.15
#